data_AF-A0A817WBW6-F1
#
_entry.id   AF-A0A817WBW6-F1
#
_cell.length_a   1.000
_cell.length_b   1.000
_cell.length_c   1.000
_cell.angle_alpha   90.00
_cell.angle_beta   90.00
_cell.angle_gamma   90.00
#
_symmetry.space_group_name_H-M   'P 1'
#
loop_
_entity.id
_entity.type
_entity.pdbx_description
1 polymer ?
#
loop_
_entity_poly.entity_id
_entity_poly.type
_entity_poly.pdbx_seq_one_letter_code
_entity_poly.pdbx_strand_id
1 'polypeptide(L)'
;MDIKFIWTGNDAKALVYYTTDYITKSSLAFYDMFALAQQGIRSIEQQQATAGTESAIEKSRKFVLRGATIRIASHQEVSGVQVASYLMNYGDHYTTHAFRNIFLISIENYLQAEIMKVRLSEKDIDEEESDGKEY
;
A
#
# COMPACT_ATOMS: atom_id res chain seq x y z
N MET A 1 16.68 25.98 -13.30
CA MET A 1 16.29 26.03 -11.88
C MET A 1 17.43 26.71 -11.14
N ASP A 2 17.15 27.73 -10.31
CA ASP A 2 18.16 28.48 -9.57
C ASP A 2 18.55 27.72 -8.30
N ILE A 3 19.81 27.31 -8.17
CA ILE A 3 20.31 26.54 -7.02
C ILE A 3 21.12 27.50 -6.15
N LYS A 4 20.63 27.77 -4.94
CA LYS A 4 21.32 28.61 -3.95
C LYS A 4 21.94 27.75 -2.86
N PHE A 5 23.17 28.08 -2.48
CA PHE A 5 23.87 27.45 -1.37
C PHE A 5 23.32 27.93 -0.02
N ILE A 6 23.11 26.99 0.90
CA ILE A 6 22.74 27.27 2.29
C ILE A 6 24.00 27.13 3.14
N TRP A 7 24.47 28.24 3.71
CA TRP A 7 25.77 28.31 4.40
C TRP A 7 25.68 28.04 5.90
N THR A 8 24.52 28.30 6.53
CA THR A 8 24.37 28.17 7.99
C THR A 8 23.36 27.09 8.37
N GLY A 9 23.62 26.41 9.49
CA GLY A 9 22.71 25.37 10.01
C GLY A 9 21.36 25.92 10.47
N ASN A 10 21.30 27.20 10.85
CA ASN A 10 20.04 27.85 11.21
C ASN A 10 19.14 28.07 9.99
N ASP A 11 19.72 28.51 8.87
CA ASP A 11 18.99 28.67 7.61
C ASP A 11 18.53 27.31 7.06
N ALA A 12 19.37 26.27 7.18
CA ALA A 12 19.00 24.91 6.80
C ALA A 12 17.82 24.39 7.64
N LYS A 13 17.85 24.61 8.97
CA LYS A 13 16.74 24.23 9.85
C LYS A 13 15.46 24.99 9.50
N ALA A 14 15.54 26.29 9.27
CA ALA A 14 14.38 27.10 8.89
C ALA A 14 13.75 26.62 7.56
N LEU A 15 14.59 26.28 6.58
CA LEU A 15 14.14 25.74 5.30
C LEU A 15 13.46 24.37 5.45
N VAL A 16 14.05 23.46 6.26
CA VAL A 16 13.45 22.15 6.55
C VAL A 16 12.11 22.31 7.25
N TYR A 17 12.01 23.19 8.25
CA TYR A 17 10.75 23.47 8.94
C TYR A 17 9.71 24.05 8.00
N TYR A 18 10.06 25.05 7.20
CA TYR A 18 9.16 25.67 6.24
C TYR A 18 8.66 24.67 5.19
N THR A 19 9.55 23.84 4.66
CA THR A 19 9.21 22.81 3.68
C THR A 19 8.31 21.75 4.30
N THR A 20 8.62 21.29 5.51
CA THR A 20 7.81 20.30 6.23
C THR A 20 6.43 20.87 6.55
N ASP A 21 6.35 22.07 7.11
CA ASP A 21 5.09 22.74 7.45
C ASP A 21 4.23 22.91 6.19
N TYR A 22 4.83 23.33 5.08
CA TYR A 22 4.11 23.47 3.81
C TYR A 22 3.62 22.14 3.22
N ILE A 23 4.43 21.07 3.28
CA ILE A 23 4.03 19.73 2.82
C ILE A 23 2.93 19.15 3.73
N THR A 24 3.03 19.36 5.05
CA THR A 24 2.05 18.87 6.02
C THR A 24 0.80 19.73 6.10
N LYS A 25 0.81 20.92 5.48
CA LYS A 25 -0.37 21.75 5.34
C LYS A 25 -1.41 20.94 4.57
N SER A 26 -2.43 20.49 5.29
CA SER A 26 -3.51 19.68 4.75
C SER A 26 -4.06 20.34 3.50
N SER A 27 -3.72 19.79 2.33
CA SER A 27 -4.06 20.36 1.02
C SER A 27 -5.50 20.11 0.61
N LEU A 28 -6.29 19.46 1.45
CA LEU A 28 -7.66 19.08 1.11
C LEU A 28 -8.65 20.03 1.78
N ALA A 29 -9.28 20.88 0.96
CA ALA A 29 -10.43 21.66 1.41
C ALA A 29 -11.51 20.69 1.90
N PHE A 30 -12.03 20.93 3.11
CA PHE A 30 -13.03 20.08 3.77
C PHE A 30 -14.28 19.85 2.90
N TYR A 31 -14.56 20.76 1.97
CA TYR A 31 -15.66 20.70 1.01
C TYR A 31 -15.53 19.51 0.04
N ASP A 32 -14.33 19.23 -0.48
CA ASP A 32 -14.11 18.16 -1.45
C ASP A 32 -14.22 16.78 -0.79
N MET A 33 -13.80 16.67 0.47
CA MET A 33 -13.99 15.44 1.26
C MET A 33 -15.47 15.09 1.41
N PHE A 34 -16.35 16.08 1.59
CA PHE A 34 -17.78 15.84 1.73
C PHE A 34 -18.42 15.40 0.39
N ALA A 35 -18.02 16.04 -0.72
CA ALA A 35 -18.46 15.63 -2.05
C ALA A 35 -18.03 14.19 -2.39
N LEU A 36 -16.80 13.82 -2.05
CA LEU A 36 -16.27 12.47 -2.22
C LEU A 36 -16.96 11.45 -1.31
N ALA A 37 -17.26 11.82 -0.07
CA ALA A 37 -18.05 11.00 0.85
C ALA A 37 -19.47 10.75 0.30
N GLN A 38 -20.15 11.79 -0.21
CA GLN A 38 -21.46 11.66 -0.84
C GLN A 38 -21.41 10.74 -2.07
N GLN A 39 -20.38 10.88 -2.91
CA GLN A 39 -20.19 10.02 -4.07
C GLN A 39 -19.94 8.55 -3.65
N GLY A 40 -19.20 8.34 -2.56
CA GLY A 40 -19.01 7.03 -1.94
C GLY A 40 -20.31 6.40 -1.46
N ILE A 41 -21.18 7.17 -0.80
CA ILE A 41 -22.52 6.72 -0.38
C ILE A 41 -23.33 6.26 -1.59
N ARG A 42 -23.44 7.12 -2.63
CA ARG A 42 -24.19 6.80 -3.85
C ARG A 42 -23.70 5.53 -4.56
N SER A 43 -22.39 5.29 -4.55
CA SER A 43 -21.81 4.10 -5.18
C SER A 43 -22.16 2.80 -4.46
N ILE A 44 -22.29 2.87 -3.14
CA ILE A 44 -22.67 1.72 -2.31
C ILE A 44 -24.17 1.47 -2.41
N GLU A 45 -24.98 2.52 -2.51
CA GLU A 45 -26.42 2.40 -2.81
C GLU A 45 -26.67 1.73 -4.17
N GLN A 46 -25.91 2.12 -5.21
CA GLN A 46 -25.99 1.47 -6.53
C GLN A 46 -25.58 -0.01 -6.48
N GLN A 47 -24.55 -0.37 -5.70
CA GLN A 47 -24.14 -1.77 -5.52
C GLN A 47 -25.15 -2.59 -4.70
N GLN A 48 -25.83 -1.97 -3.73
CA GLN A 48 -26.88 -2.62 -2.93
C GLN A 48 -28.13 -2.96 -3.75
N ALA A 49 -28.40 -2.27 -4.87
CA ALA A 49 -29.46 -2.66 -5.79
C ALA A 49 -29.25 -4.07 -6.40
N THR A 50 -28.04 -4.64 -6.28
CA THR A 50 -27.67 -5.94 -6.87
C THR A 50 -27.40 -7.03 -5.83
N ALA A 51 -27.23 -6.69 -4.55
CA ALA A 51 -26.86 -7.64 -3.49
C ALA A 51 -27.91 -7.67 -2.38
N GLY A 52 -28.40 -8.86 -2.04
CA GLY A 52 -29.42 -9.11 -1.04
C GLY A 52 -29.06 -8.64 0.39
N THR A 53 -29.99 -8.90 1.31
CA THR A 53 -30.12 -8.36 2.67
C THR A 53 -28.87 -8.48 3.57
N GLU A 54 -27.81 -7.70 3.31
CA GLU A 54 -26.64 -7.57 4.19
C GLU A 54 -27.00 -6.88 5.53
N SER A 55 -26.41 -7.33 6.63
CA SER A 55 -26.59 -6.74 7.96
C SER A 55 -26.05 -5.30 8.02
N ALA A 56 -26.72 -4.42 8.77
CA ALA A 56 -26.35 -3.00 8.89
C ALA A 56 -24.89 -2.78 9.34
N ILE A 57 -24.33 -3.72 10.12
CA ILE A 57 -22.94 -3.68 10.61
C ILE A 57 -21.94 -3.97 9.49
N GLU A 58 -22.26 -4.88 8.58
CA GLU A 58 -21.39 -5.22 7.45
C GLU A 58 -21.40 -4.10 6.40
N LYS A 59 -22.57 -3.48 6.22
CA LYS A 59 -22.73 -2.28 5.38
C LYS A 59 -21.88 -1.11 5.86
N SER A 60 -21.89 -0.82 7.15
CA SER A 60 -21.09 0.29 7.71
C SER A 60 -19.59 0.02 7.62
N ARG A 61 -19.14 -1.21 7.86
CA ARG A 61 -17.74 -1.61 7.65
C ARG A 61 -17.29 -1.45 6.20
N LYS A 62 -18.10 -1.92 5.24
CA LYS A 62 -17.82 -1.81 3.80
C LYS A 62 -17.79 -0.34 3.35
N PHE A 63 -18.65 0.50 3.91
CA PHE A 63 -18.67 1.94 3.66
C PHE A 63 -17.38 2.65 4.12
N VAL A 64 -16.96 2.42 5.36
CA VAL A 64 -15.76 3.06 5.91
C VAL A 64 -14.50 2.59 5.17
N LEU A 65 -14.39 1.29 4.91
CA LEU A 65 -13.20 0.70 4.27
C LEU A 65 -13.11 0.99 2.77
N ARG A 66 -14.22 0.88 2.02
CA ARG A 66 -14.21 1.00 0.56
C ARG A 66 -14.75 2.31 0.02
N GLY A 67 -15.73 2.91 0.69
CA GLY A 67 -16.46 4.08 0.19
C GLY A 67 -15.71 5.37 0.45
N ALA A 68 -15.42 5.66 1.73
CA ALA A 68 -14.82 6.94 2.11
C ALA A 68 -13.29 6.94 1.91
N THR A 69 -12.59 5.98 2.51
CA THR A 69 -11.12 5.99 2.57
C THR A 69 -10.46 5.83 1.19
N ILE A 70 -10.93 4.87 0.38
CA ILE A 70 -10.37 4.64 -0.96
C ILE A 70 -10.72 5.79 -1.91
N ARG A 71 -11.92 6.38 -1.81
CA ARG A 71 -12.30 7.47 -2.72
C ARG A 71 -11.61 8.78 -2.39
N ILE A 72 -11.51 9.11 -1.11
CA ILE A 72 -10.72 10.25 -0.63
C ILE A 72 -9.25 10.10 -1.05
N ALA A 73 -8.70 8.89 -0.97
CA ALA A 73 -7.35 8.62 -1.46
C ALA A 73 -7.23 8.69 -2.99
N SER A 74 -8.26 8.25 -3.73
CA SER A 74 -8.23 8.22 -5.21
C SER A 74 -8.39 9.59 -5.88
N HIS A 75 -9.06 10.53 -5.20
CA HIS A 75 -9.29 11.89 -5.69
C HIS A 75 -8.35 12.89 -5.01
N GLN A 76 -7.16 12.44 -4.62
CA GLN A 76 -6.12 13.38 -4.24
C GLN A 76 -5.79 14.26 -5.43
N GLU A 77 -5.78 15.57 -5.20
CA GLU A 77 -5.40 16.54 -6.21
C GLU A 77 -3.96 16.28 -6.66
N VAL A 78 -3.81 16.03 -7.96
CA VAL A 78 -2.52 15.79 -8.60
C VAL A 78 -1.89 17.14 -8.91
N SER A 79 -0.59 17.30 -8.70
CA SER A 79 0.11 18.57 -8.94
C SER A 79 -0.05 19.00 -10.41
N GLY A 80 -0.25 20.29 -10.67
CA GLY A 80 -0.38 20.81 -12.04
C GLY A 80 0.81 20.45 -12.93
N VAL A 81 2.01 20.30 -12.36
CA VAL A 81 3.20 19.84 -13.10
C VAL A 81 3.08 18.38 -13.52
N GLN A 82 2.50 17.51 -12.69
CA GLN A 82 2.23 16.11 -13.03
C GLN A 82 1.17 16.00 -14.13
N VAL A 83 0.11 16.82 -14.06
CA VAL A 83 -0.93 16.88 -15.11
C VAL A 83 -0.34 17.35 -16.44
N ALA A 84 0.48 18.42 -16.43
CA ALA A 84 1.17 18.89 -17.61
C ALA A 84 2.13 17.83 -18.18
N SER A 85 2.88 17.13 -17.33
CA SER A 85 3.78 16.05 -17.75
C SER A 85 3.03 14.89 -18.41
N TYR A 86 1.85 14.54 -17.87
CA TYR A 86 0.96 13.53 -18.43
C TYR A 86 0.39 13.96 -19.79
N LEU A 87 -0.13 15.19 -19.90
CA LEU A 87 -0.66 15.74 -21.16
C LEU A 87 0.41 15.82 -22.25
N MET A 88 1.64 16.15 -21.88
CA MET A 88 2.78 16.23 -22.79
C MET A 88 3.42 14.86 -23.08
N ASN A 89 2.86 13.78 -22.52
CA ASN A 89 3.34 12.40 -22.68
C ASN A 89 4.84 12.24 -22.36
N TYR A 90 5.35 12.97 -21.36
CA TYR A 90 6.75 12.88 -20.97
C TYR A 90 7.08 11.60 -20.20
N GLY A 91 6.08 10.79 -19.86
CA GLY A 91 6.27 9.59 -19.07
C GLY A 91 6.53 9.93 -17.60
N ASP A 92 5.96 9.09 -16.75
CA ASP A 92 6.02 9.13 -15.29
C ASP A 92 7.00 8.08 -14.74
N HIS A 93 7.62 7.29 -15.62
CA HIS A 93 8.53 6.21 -15.25
C HIS A 93 9.86 6.32 -16.01
N TYR A 94 10.91 6.67 -15.28
CA TYR A 94 12.29 6.69 -15.77
C TYR A 94 13.09 5.63 -15.03
N THR A 95 13.46 4.55 -15.72
CA THR A 95 14.41 3.56 -15.18
C THR A 95 15.46 3.24 -16.21
N THR A 96 16.68 3.03 -15.73
CA THR A 96 17.78 2.50 -16.55
C THR A 96 17.73 0.98 -16.65
N HIS A 97 17.07 0.30 -15.70
CA HIS A 97 17.13 -1.15 -15.52
C HIS A 97 15.75 -1.73 -15.19
N ALA A 98 15.45 -2.89 -15.78
CA ALA A 98 14.24 -3.63 -15.48
C ALA A 98 14.44 -4.45 -14.19
N PHE A 99 13.64 -4.14 -13.16
CA PHE A 99 13.57 -4.95 -11.96
C PHE A 99 12.53 -6.06 -12.11
N ARG A 100 12.80 -7.23 -11.54
CA ARG A 100 11.85 -8.35 -11.53
C ARG A 100 11.25 -8.48 -10.13
N ASN A 101 9.94 -8.70 -10.07
CA ASN A 101 9.26 -8.88 -8.79
C ASN A 101 9.62 -10.24 -8.19
N ILE A 102 10.02 -10.25 -6.92
CA ILE A 102 10.35 -11.47 -6.16
C ILE A 102 9.27 -11.64 -5.09
N PHE A 103 8.48 -12.71 -5.21
CA PHE A 103 7.43 -13.04 -4.25
C PHE A 103 8.03 -13.70 -3.00
N LEU A 104 8.53 -12.88 -2.09
CA LEU A 104 9.29 -13.32 -0.91
C LEU A 104 8.51 -14.33 -0.05
N ILE A 105 7.21 -14.07 0.20
CA ILE A 105 6.34 -14.94 1.01
C ILE A 105 6.20 -16.32 0.36
N SER A 106 6.05 -16.39 -0.97
CA SER A 106 5.94 -17.66 -1.68
C SER A 106 7.23 -18.48 -1.58
N ILE A 107 8.38 -17.81 -1.63
CA ILE A 107 9.70 -18.44 -1.47
C ILE A 107 9.89 -18.93 -0.03
N GLU A 108 9.51 -18.13 0.96
CA GLU A 108 9.59 -18.49 2.37
C GLU A 108 8.74 -19.73 2.68
N ASN A 109 7.49 -19.76 2.21
CA ASN A 109 6.61 -20.91 2.38
C ASN A 109 7.17 -22.17 1.72
N TYR A 110 7.77 -22.04 0.54
CA TYR A 110 8.42 -23.16 -0.14
C TYR A 110 9.61 -23.70 0.65
N LEU A 111 10.49 -22.81 1.15
CA LEU A 111 11.64 -23.20 1.96
C LEU A 111 11.21 -23.86 3.27
N GLN A 112 10.19 -23.33 3.96
CA GLN A 112 9.67 -23.94 5.17
C GLN A 112 9.12 -25.34 4.92
N ALA A 113 8.37 -25.53 3.83
CA ALA A 113 7.85 -26.84 3.46
C ALA A 113 8.97 -27.84 3.17
N GLU A 114 10.05 -27.41 2.52
CA GLU A 114 11.17 -28.30 2.19
C GLU A 114 12.01 -28.64 3.43
N ILE A 115 12.27 -27.68 4.32
CA ILE A 115 12.93 -27.92 5.61
C ILE A 115 12.12 -28.90 6.46
N MET A 116 10.79 -28.77 6.46
CA MET A 116 9.92 -29.67 7.21
C MET A 116 10.01 -31.11 6.70
N LYS A 117 10.06 -31.32 5.37
CA LYS A 117 10.24 -32.66 4.77
C LYS A 117 11.57 -33.30 5.14
N VAL A 118 12.67 -32.54 5.08
CA VAL A 118 14.00 -33.05 5.44
C VAL A 118 14.02 -33.47 6.91
N ARG A 119 13.42 -32.67 7.79
CA ARG A 119 13.34 -32.98 9.23
C ARG A 119 12.47 -34.19 9.54
N LEU A 120 11.44 -34.46 8.75
CA LEU A 120 10.63 -35.68 8.86
C LEU A 120 11.44 -36.89 8.40
N SER A 121 12.17 -36.79 7.29
CA SER A 121 12.96 -37.93 6.79
C SER A 121 14.12 -38.31 7.71
N GLU A 122 14.75 -37.34 8.41
CA GLU A 122 15.75 -37.65 9.45
C GLU A 122 15.14 -38.38 10.65
N LYS A 123 13.91 -38.03 11.03
CA LYS A 123 13.22 -38.62 12.18
C LYS A 123 12.78 -40.06 11.92
N ASP A 124 12.39 -40.36 10.68
CA ASP A 124 12.02 -41.71 10.26
C ASP A 124 13.25 -42.65 10.26
N ILE A 125 14.46 -42.12 10.01
CA ILE A 125 15.72 -42.89 10.05
C ILE A 125 16.12 -43.22 11.50
N ASP A 126 15.94 -42.29 12.43
CA ASP A 126 16.26 -42.49 13.85
C ASP A 126 15.29 -43.48 14.55
N GLU A 127 14.03 -43.56 14.11
CA GLU A 127 13.03 -44.50 14.65
C GLU A 127 13.26 -45.95 14.16
N GLU A 128 13.70 -46.15 12.91
CA GLU A 128 14.07 -47.50 12.41
C GLU A 128 15.35 -48.07 13.07
N GLU A 129 16.30 -47.22 13.48
CA GLU A 129 17.53 -47.67 14.14
C GLU A 129 17.33 -48.05 15.62
N SER A 130 16.24 -47.58 16.25
CA SER A 130 15.87 -47.92 17.64
C SER A 130 15.14 -49.26 17.76
N ASP A 131 14.38 -49.69 16.74
CA ASP A 131 13.61 -50.94 16.77
C ASP A 131 14.47 -52.18 16.44
N GLY A 132 15.67 -51.97 15.88
CA GLY A 132 16.61 -53.04 15.51
C GLY A 132 17.55 -53.55 16.61
N LYS A 133 17.42 -53.10 17.87
CA LYS A 133 18.37 -53.41 18.97
C LYS A 133 17.81 -54.28 20.11
N GLU A 134 16.63 -54.87 19.97
CA GLU A 134 16.13 -55.89 20.91
C GLU A 134 16.24 -57.31 20.31
N TYR A 135 17.44 -57.90 20.32
CA TYR A 135 17.66 -59.36 20.28
C TYR A 135 18.94 -59.75 21.03
#